data_AF-A0A6N7V9T8-F1
#
_entry.id   AF-A0A6N7V9T8-F1
#
_cell.length_a   1.000
_cell.length_b   1.000
_cell.length_c   1.000
_cell.angle_alpha   90.00
_cell.angle_beta   90.00
_cell.angle_gamma   90.00
#
_symmetry.space_group_name_H-M   'P 1'
#
loop_
_entity.id
_entity.type
_entity.pdbx_description
1 polymer ?
#
loop_
_entity_poly.entity_id
_entity_poly.type
_entity_poly.pdbx_seq_one_letter_code
_entity_poly.pdbx_strand_id
1 'polypeptide(L)'
;MRTLPRKTLENTALRLKAILEVLAAQDPSAGAGTGRAEVLRQALEQVPLEGTEAELLASGVARGERALITASTKLVKAGWILKEGRAGWSITPEGRSALTEFPDVHHLNEALSGSKHSVTALTSAETQSEAVLEAALVESGAAAEPEAQVHGSHAEERYAGPSFPQPDAVAVAGTFAAALGGADWDPAADTVQLGFDRSDELWKLTVDLPAGNYEYKAALNRTWAENYGQNAHFDGANYRLEHSGGSVTFLYDHATHTVITKPDGF
;
A
#
# COMPACT_ATOMS: atom_id res chain seq x y z
N MET A 1 -5.83 22.45 -14.21
CA MET A 1 -6.09 20.99 -14.16
C MET A 1 -5.98 20.45 -15.58
N ARG A 2 -5.03 19.55 -15.85
CA ARG A 2 -4.86 18.96 -17.19
C ARG A 2 -5.73 17.71 -17.25
N THR A 3 -6.80 17.75 -18.03
CA THR A 3 -7.69 16.60 -18.29
C THR A 3 -6.95 15.56 -19.12
N LEU A 4 -7.05 14.29 -18.73
CA LEU A 4 -6.45 13.19 -19.48
C LEU A 4 -7.21 12.98 -20.80
N PRO A 5 -6.51 12.57 -21.89
CA PRO A 5 -7.18 12.21 -23.13
C PRO A 5 -8.15 11.04 -22.91
N ARG A 6 -9.28 11.02 -23.62
CA ARG A 6 -10.33 9.98 -23.50
C ARG A 6 -9.77 8.54 -23.62
N LYS A 7 -8.89 8.30 -24.59
CA LYS A 7 -8.23 7.00 -24.77
C LYS A 7 -7.38 6.57 -23.56
N THR A 8 -6.70 7.52 -22.92
CA THR A 8 -5.91 7.27 -21.69
C THR A 8 -6.77 6.95 -20.48
N LEU A 9 -7.96 7.56 -20.39
CA LEU A 9 -8.93 7.23 -19.35
C LEU A 9 -9.51 5.82 -19.55
N GLU A 10 -9.89 5.48 -20.79
CA GLU A 10 -10.35 4.14 -21.18
C GLU A 10 -9.27 3.08 -20.89
N ASN A 11 -8.02 3.31 -21.28
CA ASN A 11 -6.89 2.43 -20.98
C ASN A 11 -6.63 2.28 -19.47
N THR A 12 -6.78 3.35 -18.69
CA THR A 12 -6.66 3.28 -17.23
C THR A 12 -7.78 2.44 -16.62
N ALA A 13 -9.02 2.57 -17.10
CA ALA A 13 -10.14 1.75 -16.65
C ALA A 13 -9.95 0.27 -17.01
N LEU A 14 -9.44 -0.03 -18.20
CA LEU A 14 -9.04 -1.38 -18.62
C LEU A 14 -8.01 -1.99 -17.66
N ARG A 15 -7.00 -1.22 -17.24
CA ARG A 15 -6.00 -1.68 -16.27
C ARG A 15 -6.58 -1.88 -14.86
N LEU A 16 -7.55 -1.07 -14.43
CA LEU A 16 -8.25 -1.30 -13.16
C LEU A 16 -9.07 -2.60 -13.17
N LYS A 17 -9.72 -2.91 -14.31
CA LYS A 17 -10.39 -4.19 -14.51
C LYS A 17 -9.39 -5.35 -14.49
N ALA A 18 -8.24 -5.21 -15.17
CA ALA A 18 -7.18 -6.21 -15.16
C ALA A 18 -6.63 -6.50 -13.74
N ILE A 19 -6.54 -5.49 -12.86
CA ILE A 19 -6.18 -5.69 -11.44
C ILE A 19 -7.16 -6.65 -10.76
N LEU A 20 -8.46 -6.47 -10.96
CA LEU A 20 -9.48 -7.35 -10.37
C LEU A 20 -9.40 -8.77 -10.96
N GLU A 21 -9.17 -8.89 -12.27
CA GLU A 21 -9.02 -10.20 -12.93
C GLU A 21 -7.79 -10.96 -12.43
N VAL A 22 -6.66 -10.28 -12.29
CA VAL A 22 -5.43 -10.83 -11.70
C VAL A 22 -5.68 -11.32 -10.27
N LEU A 23 -6.36 -10.51 -9.45
CA LEU A 23 -6.68 -10.89 -8.07
C LEU A 23 -7.71 -12.02 -7.99
N ALA A 24 -8.67 -12.08 -8.91
CA ALA A 24 -9.69 -13.13 -8.98
C ALA A 24 -9.11 -14.48 -9.42
N ALA A 25 -8.09 -14.45 -10.28
CA ALA A 25 -7.40 -15.64 -10.77
C ALA A 25 -6.40 -16.24 -9.76
N GLN A 26 -6.10 -15.53 -8.66
CA GLN A 26 -5.20 -16.05 -7.62
C GLN A 26 -5.84 -17.20 -6.85
N ASP A 27 -5.04 -18.24 -6.61
CA ASP A 27 -5.42 -19.38 -5.77
C ASP A 27 -5.37 -18.98 -4.28
N PRO A 28 -6.51 -18.96 -3.56
CA PRO A 28 -6.55 -18.63 -2.15
C PRO A 28 -5.73 -19.58 -1.27
N SER A 29 -5.42 -20.79 -1.76
CA SER A 29 -4.68 -21.82 -1.04
C SER A 29 -3.15 -21.70 -1.13
N ALA A 30 -2.64 -20.79 -1.99
CA ALA A 30 -1.20 -20.65 -2.26
C ALA A 30 -0.39 -19.93 -1.15
N GLY A 31 -1.01 -19.56 -0.02
CA GLY A 31 -0.31 -19.18 1.23
C GLY A 31 0.45 -17.84 1.21
N ALA A 32 0.66 -17.21 0.06
CA ALA A 32 1.19 -15.87 -0.06
C ALA A 32 0.36 -15.07 -1.07
N GLY A 33 -0.42 -14.09 -0.58
CA GLY A 33 -1.13 -13.16 -1.45
C GLY A 33 -0.14 -12.45 -2.38
N THR A 34 -0.52 -12.29 -3.65
CA THR A 34 0.36 -11.64 -4.63
C THR A 34 0.54 -10.17 -4.24
N GLY A 35 1.79 -9.72 -4.16
CA GLY A 35 2.10 -8.33 -3.83
C GLY A 35 1.49 -7.36 -4.84
N ARG A 36 1.03 -6.21 -4.38
CA ARG A 36 0.44 -5.10 -5.15
C ARG A 36 1.29 -4.74 -6.36
N ALA A 37 2.61 -4.71 -6.23
CA ALA A 37 3.53 -4.42 -7.32
C ALA A 37 3.42 -5.46 -8.45
N GLU A 38 3.33 -6.73 -8.09
CA GLU A 38 3.15 -7.84 -9.03
C GLU A 38 1.77 -7.80 -9.70
N VAL A 39 0.72 -7.49 -8.94
CA VAL A 39 -0.64 -7.28 -9.50
C VAL A 39 -0.65 -6.11 -10.50
N LEU A 40 0.01 -5.00 -10.18
CA LEU A 40 0.14 -3.86 -11.08
C LEU A 40 0.96 -4.19 -12.33
N ARG A 41 2.05 -4.94 -12.19
CA ARG A 41 2.88 -5.42 -13.30
C ARG A 41 2.06 -6.29 -14.24
N GLN A 42 1.36 -7.29 -13.72
CA GLN A 42 0.51 -8.17 -14.51
C GLN A 42 -0.63 -7.41 -15.20
N ALA A 43 -1.24 -6.42 -14.54
CA ALA A 43 -2.26 -5.56 -15.16
C ALA A 43 -1.69 -4.73 -16.32
N LEU A 44 -0.45 -4.26 -16.21
CA LEU A 44 0.26 -3.54 -17.29
C LEU A 44 0.69 -4.48 -18.43
N GLU A 45 0.95 -5.75 -18.17
CA GLU A 45 1.22 -6.75 -19.21
C GLU A 45 -0.04 -7.10 -20.01
N GLN A 46 -1.20 -7.18 -19.34
CA GLN A 46 -2.49 -7.40 -20.00
C GLN A 46 -2.94 -6.20 -20.82
N VAL A 47 -2.66 -4.98 -20.33
CA VAL A 47 -3.02 -3.73 -21.01
C VAL A 47 -1.80 -2.81 -21.07
N PRO A 48 -0.91 -3.01 -22.07
CA PRO A 48 0.33 -2.26 -22.23
C PRO A 48 0.13 -0.75 -22.31
N LEU A 49 1.16 0.01 -21.92
CA LEU A 49 1.17 1.46 -22.04
C LEU A 49 1.35 1.88 -23.52
N GLU A 50 0.53 2.82 -23.99
CA GLU A 50 0.58 3.31 -25.38
C GLU A 50 0.75 4.83 -25.47
N GLY A 51 1.47 5.30 -26.49
CA GLY A 51 1.60 6.72 -26.80
C GLY A 51 2.09 7.54 -25.60
N THR A 52 1.34 8.57 -25.22
CA THR A 52 1.68 9.45 -24.08
C THR A 52 1.70 8.73 -22.74
N GLU A 53 1.07 7.56 -22.61
CA GLU A 53 1.09 6.78 -21.37
C GLU A 53 2.46 6.14 -21.12
N ALA A 54 3.16 5.76 -22.19
CA ALA A 54 4.49 5.16 -22.14
C ALA A 54 5.60 6.20 -21.97
N GLU A 55 5.30 7.49 -22.13
CA GLU A 55 6.27 8.54 -21.89
C GLU A 55 6.72 8.57 -20.43
N LEU A 56 8.03 8.61 -20.24
CA LEU A 56 8.61 8.75 -18.91
C LEU A 56 8.42 10.18 -18.39
N LEU A 57 7.99 10.27 -17.14
CA LEU A 57 8.07 11.48 -16.34
C LEU A 57 9.53 11.78 -15.97
N ALA A 58 9.80 12.99 -15.48
CA ALA A 58 11.10 13.34 -14.90
C ALA A 58 11.52 12.39 -13.77
N SER A 59 10.56 11.72 -13.13
CA SER A 59 10.80 10.68 -12.12
C SER A 59 11.25 9.33 -12.68
N GLY A 60 11.38 9.16 -14.00
CA GLY A 60 11.71 7.88 -14.65
C GLY A 60 10.54 6.89 -14.76
N VAL A 61 9.32 7.32 -14.43
CA VAL A 61 8.12 6.47 -14.39
C VAL A 61 7.23 6.81 -15.56
N ALA A 62 6.66 5.81 -16.22
CA ALA A 62 5.71 6.07 -17.29
C ALA A 62 4.47 6.80 -16.76
N ARG A 63 3.97 7.79 -17.51
CA ARG A 63 2.78 8.58 -17.12
C ARG A 63 1.58 7.68 -16.81
N GLY A 64 1.36 6.65 -17.62
CA GLY A 64 0.26 5.71 -17.48
C GLY A 64 0.37 4.84 -16.24
N GLU A 65 1.58 4.43 -15.87
CA GLU A 65 1.83 3.70 -14.63
C GLU A 65 1.54 4.57 -13.40
N ARG A 66 2.02 5.82 -13.39
CA ARG A 66 1.69 6.77 -12.33
C ARG A 66 0.18 7.00 -12.23
N ALA A 67 -0.50 7.13 -13.37
CA ALA A 67 -1.96 7.27 -13.42
C ALA A 67 -2.68 6.03 -12.86
N LEU A 68 -2.21 4.83 -13.20
CA LEU A 68 -2.77 3.57 -12.69
C LEU A 68 -2.62 3.44 -11.18
N ILE A 69 -1.43 3.73 -10.63
CA ILE A 69 -1.17 3.70 -9.18
C ILE A 69 -2.12 4.63 -8.43
N THR A 70 -2.36 5.84 -8.96
CA THR A 70 -3.33 6.77 -8.38
C THR A 70 -4.76 6.26 -8.52
N ALA A 71 -5.13 5.75 -9.69
CA ALA A 71 -6.49 5.30 -10.00
C ALA A 71 -6.88 4.05 -9.21
N SER A 72 -5.93 3.17 -8.85
CA SER A 72 -6.20 1.94 -8.09
C SER A 72 -6.80 2.21 -6.71
N THR A 73 -6.61 3.41 -6.16
CA THR A 73 -7.27 3.83 -4.92
C THR A 73 -8.80 3.82 -5.01
N LYS A 74 -9.37 3.93 -6.22
CA LYS A 74 -10.82 3.81 -6.44
C LYS A 74 -11.33 2.40 -6.12
N LEU A 75 -10.57 1.36 -6.44
CA LEU A 75 -10.93 -0.03 -6.15
C LEU A 75 -11.04 -0.27 -4.63
N VAL A 76 -10.10 0.32 -3.86
CA VAL A 76 -10.12 0.28 -2.39
C VAL A 76 -11.33 1.05 -1.85
N LYS A 77 -11.57 2.27 -2.34
CA LYS A 77 -12.70 3.11 -1.89
C LYS A 77 -14.07 2.49 -2.21
N ALA A 78 -14.17 1.75 -3.31
CA ALA A 78 -15.37 1.01 -3.68
C ALA A 78 -15.56 -0.27 -2.86
N GLY A 79 -14.58 -0.67 -2.03
CA GLY A 79 -14.61 -1.91 -1.28
C GLY A 79 -14.44 -3.16 -2.16
N TRP A 80 -13.91 -3.01 -3.37
CA TRP A 80 -13.72 -4.13 -4.31
C TRP A 80 -12.40 -4.87 -4.09
N ILE A 81 -11.44 -4.20 -3.45
CA ILE A 81 -10.20 -4.83 -2.99
C ILE A 81 -9.91 -4.40 -1.55
N LEU A 82 -9.33 -5.30 -0.76
CA LEU A 82 -8.80 -5.03 0.58
C LEU A 82 -7.29 -4.86 0.51
N LYS A 83 -6.75 -4.07 1.44
CA LYS A 83 -5.31 -4.01 1.69
C LYS A 83 -4.97 -5.09 2.70
N GLU A 84 -4.23 -6.11 2.28
CA GLU A 84 -3.77 -7.18 3.14
C GLU A 84 -2.32 -6.96 3.54
N GLY A 85 -2.09 -6.70 4.82
CA GLY A 85 -0.76 -6.47 5.36
C GLY A 85 0.01 -5.33 4.66
N ARG A 86 1.31 -5.53 4.45
CA ARG A 86 2.26 -4.50 4.00
C ARG A 86 2.21 -4.21 2.50
N ALA A 87 1.88 -5.19 1.66
CA ALA A 87 1.88 -5.01 0.21
C ALA A 87 0.80 -5.81 -0.52
N GLY A 88 -0.06 -6.58 0.16
CA GLY A 88 -1.04 -7.43 -0.49
C GLY A 88 -2.30 -6.66 -0.90
N TRP A 89 -2.85 -7.03 -2.04
CA TRP A 89 -4.27 -6.81 -2.31
C TRP A 89 -4.97 -8.15 -2.35
N SER A 90 -6.17 -8.20 -1.79
CA SER A 90 -7.11 -9.28 -2.04
C SER A 90 -8.39 -8.72 -2.60
N ILE A 91 -9.05 -9.50 -3.46
CA ILE A 91 -10.34 -9.14 -4.02
C ILE A 91 -11.46 -9.55 -3.06
N THR A 92 -12.43 -8.67 -2.86
CA THR A 92 -13.64 -8.97 -2.06
C THR A 92 -14.67 -9.75 -2.87
N PRO A 93 -15.70 -10.34 -2.24
CA PRO A 93 -16.86 -10.84 -2.95
C PRO A 93 -17.51 -9.79 -3.85
N GLU A 94 -17.58 -8.53 -3.39
CA GLU A 94 -18.10 -7.41 -4.16
C GLU A 94 -17.24 -7.10 -5.39
N GLY A 95 -15.91 -7.14 -5.26
CA GLY A 95 -14.99 -6.96 -6.38
C GLY A 95 -15.08 -8.10 -7.41
N ARG A 96 -15.32 -9.33 -6.97
CA ARG A 96 -15.58 -10.48 -7.85
C ARG A 96 -16.90 -10.31 -8.61
N SER A 97 -17.96 -9.87 -7.93
CA SER A 97 -19.25 -9.56 -8.56
C SER A 97 -19.16 -8.40 -9.54
N ALA A 98 -18.34 -7.40 -9.26
CA ALA A 98 -18.15 -6.26 -10.17
C ALA A 98 -17.62 -6.67 -11.56
N LEU A 99 -16.85 -7.76 -11.66
CA LEU A 99 -16.38 -8.29 -12.95
C LEU A 99 -17.50 -8.84 -13.83
N THR A 100 -18.60 -9.32 -13.23
CA THR A 100 -19.76 -9.83 -13.97
C THR A 100 -20.84 -8.76 -14.14
N GLU A 101 -21.00 -7.87 -13.16
CA GLU A 101 -21.98 -6.78 -13.17
C GLU A 101 -21.61 -5.67 -14.16
N PHE A 102 -20.30 -5.40 -14.33
CA PHE A 102 -19.78 -4.35 -15.21
C PHE A 102 -18.83 -4.94 -16.27
N PRO A 103 -19.34 -5.69 -17.28
CA PRO A 103 -18.51 -6.26 -18.33
C PRO A 103 -17.91 -5.17 -19.24
N ASP A 104 -18.57 -4.02 -19.31
CA ASP A 104 -18.11 -2.84 -20.02
C ASP A 104 -17.26 -1.92 -19.11
N VAL A 105 -16.09 -1.50 -19.61
CA VAL A 105 -15.12 -0.70 -18.84
C VAL A 105 -15.59 0.72 -18.55
N HIS A 106 -16.49 1.27 -19.35
CA HIS A 106 -17.05 2.59 -19.11
C HIS A 106 -18.00 2.53 -17.91
N HIS A 107 -18.90 1.55 -17.86
CA HIS A 107 -19.76 1.31 -16.70
C HIS A 107 -18.97 1.00 -15.43
N LEU A 108 -17.90 0.19 -15.54
CA LEU A 108 -17.00 -0.09 -14.42
C LEU A 108 -16.34 1.19 -13.88
N ASN A 109 -15.88 2.08 -14.76
CA ASN A 109 -15.25 3.34 -14.35
C ASN A 109 -16.25 4.36 -13.76
N GLU A 110 -17.50 4.37 -14.24
CA GLU A 110 -18.59 5.18 -13.65
C GLU A 110 -18.89 4.72 -12.21
N ALA A 111 -19.03 3.40 -12.01
CA ALA A 111 -19.23 2.81 -10.68
C ALA A 111 -18.08 3.16 -9.72
N LEU A 112 -16.83 3.06 -10.19
CA LEU A 112 -15.64 3.40 -9.40
C LEU A 112 -15.47 4.89 -9.10
N SER A 113 -16.10 5.76 -9.89
CA SER A 113 -16.00 7.21 -9.69
C SER A 113 -17.02 7.75 -8.69
N GLY A 114 -17.85 6.87 -8.10
CA GLY A 114 -18.87 7.26 -7.12
C GLY A 114 -20.08 7.94 -7.75
N SER A 115 -20.23 7.83 -9.08
CA SER A 115 -21.41 8.26 -9.80
C SER A 115 -22.56 7.36 -9.32
N LYS A 116 -23.38 7.85 -8.40
CA LYS A 116 -24.59 7.16 -7.91
C LYS A 116 -25.56 6.98 -9.08
N HIS A 117 -25.32 5.98 -9.91
CA HIS A 117 -26.35 5.33 -10.70
C HIS A 117 -26.46 3.91 -10.14
N SER A 118 -27.11 3.83 -8.98
CA SER A 118 -27.89 2.65 -8.66
C SER A 118 -28.89 2.48 -9.78
N VAL A 119 -28.56 1.65 -10.77
CA VAL A 119 -29.57 1.08 -11.63
C VAL A 119 -30.17 -0.03 -10.80
N THR A 120 -31.26 0.31 -10.14
CA THR A 120 -32.20 -0.67 -9.62
C THR A 120 -32.61 -1.58 -10.79
N ALA A 121 -32.11 -2.81 -10.81
CA ALA A 121 -32.77 -3.90 -11.52
C ALA A 121 -33.60 -4.69 -10.50
N LEU A 122 -34.89 -4.42 -10.55
CA LEU A 122 -35.95 -5.03 -9.75
C LEU A 122 -36.05 -6.56 -9.97
N THR A 123 -36.09 -7.27 -8.85
CA THR A 123 -37.00 -8.38 -8.51
C THR A 123 -37.03 -9.65 -9.38
N SER A 124 -36.47 -10.74 -8.84
CA SER A 124 -37.11 -12.06 -8.63
C SER A 124 -36.10 -12.93 -7.87
N ALA A 125 -36.38 -13.59 -6.75
CA ALA A 125 -37.60 -13.78 -6.00
C ALA A 125 -37.17 -14.28 -4.61
N GLU A 126 -37.87 -13.86 -3.57
CA GLU A 126 -38.05 -14.70 -2.39
C GLU A 126 -38.67 -16.05 -2.82
N THR A 127 -38.53 -17.07 -1.97
CA THR A 127 -38.98 -18.47 -2.12
C THR A 127 -38.05 -19.30 -3.03
N GLN A 128 -37.32 -20.32 -2.58
CA GLN A 128 -37.70 -21.37 -1.63
C GLN A 128 -36.46 -22.04 -1.00
N SER A 129 -36.59 -22.33 0.30
CA SER A 129 -36.03 -23.52 1.00
C SER A 129 -34.57 -23.49 1.46
N GLU A 130 -34.37 -23.13 2.73
CA GLU A 130 -34.05 -24.15 3.73
C GLU A 130 -34.61 -23.71 5.09
N ALA A 131 -35.89 -24.05 5.31
CA ALA A 131 -36.45 -24.24 6.64
C ALA A 131 -35.80 -25.47 7.29
N VAL A 132 -36.10 -25.70 8.58
CA VAL A 132 -35.69 -26.83 9.45
C VAL A 132 -34.47 -26.39 10.28
N LEU A 133 -34.59 -25.86 11.51
CA LEU A 133 -35.39 -26.30 12.66
C LEU A 133 -35.57 -25.14 13.68
N GLU A 134 -36.81 -24.93 14.12
CA GLU A 134 -37.14 -24.17 15.33
C GLU A 134 -38.04 -25.06 16.22
N ALA A 135 -37.79 -24.97 17.53
CA ALA A 135 -38.67 -25.21 18.68
C ALA A 135 -38.73 -26.58 19.43
N ALA A 136 -38.62 -26.42 20.77
CA ALA A 136 -39.12 -27.20 21.92
C ALA A 136 -38.10 -28.07 22.68
N LEU A 137 -37.88 -28.05 24.02
CA LEU A 137 -38.46 -27.40 25.22
C LEU A 137 -37.48 -27.62 26.43
N VAL A 138 -37.25 -26.58 27.27
CA VAL A 138 -37.24 -26.49 28.78
C VAL A 138 -36.57 -27.64 29.60
N GLU A 139 -35.64 -27.47 30.57
CA GLU A 139 -35.64 -26.63 31.80
C GLU A 139 -34.24 -26.60 32.52
N SER A 140 -34.02 -25.56 33.35
CA SER A 140 -33.18 -25.48 34.59
C SER A 140 -31.64 -25.35 34.45
N GLY A 141 -30.93 -24.39 35.08
CA GLY A 141 -31.31 -23.36 36.05
C GLY A 141 -30.11 -22.50 36.51
N ALA A 142 -30.44 -21.29 37.00
CA ALA A 142 -29.79 -20.42 38.00
C ALA A 142 -28.27 -20.07 37.93
N ALA A 143 -27.94 -18.78 37.78
CA ALA A 143 -27.72 -17.84 38.89
C ALA A 143 -27.27 -16.45 38.37
N ALA A 144 -27.80 -15.39 38.98
CA ALA A 144 -27.50 -13.99 38.70
C ALA A 144 -26.51 -13.42 39.73
N GLU A 145 -25.70 -12.42 39.36
CA GLU A 145 -25.71 -11.09 40.00
C GLU A 145 -24.85 -10.05 39.21
N PRO A 146 -25.18 -8.75 39.27
CA PRO A 146 -24.67 -7.69 38.39
C PRO A 146 -23.73 -6.70 39.11
N GLU A 147 -22.76 -6.08 38.43
CA GLU A 147 -22.14 -4.84 38.96
C GLU A 147 -21.85 -3.80 37.86
N ALA A 148 -22.05 -2.56 38.30
CA ALA A 148 -22.21 -1.35 37.53
C ALA A 148 -20.90 -0.54 37.38
N GLN A 149 -21.01 0.44 36.48
CA GLN A 149 -20.11 1.53 36.13
C GLN A 149 -19.16 2.09 37.21
N VAL A 150 -17.94 2.45 36.77
CA VAL A 150 -17.09 3.45 37.44
C VAL A 150 -16.77 4.58 36.44
N HIS A 151 -17.14 5.81 36.81
CA HIS A 151 -16.74 7.07 36.17
C HIS A 151 -15.59 7.73 36.98
N GLY A 152 -14.66 8.41 36.28
CA GLY A 152 -13.70 9.38 36.84
C GLY A 152 -12.24 9.05 36.51
N SER A 153 -11.76 9.41 35.32
CA SER A 153 -11.02 10.68 35.04
C SER A 153 -9.57 10.72 35.54
N HIS A 154 -8.69 10.04 34.79
CA HIS A 154 -7.49 10.69 34.28
C HIS A 154 -7.52 10.46 32.77
N ALA A 155 -7.61 11.53 31.99
CA ALA A 155 -7.27 11.46 30.58
C ALA A 155 -5.74 11.35 30.51
N GLU A 156 -5.22 10.15 30.78
CA GLU A 156 -4.02 9.74 30.05
C GLU A 156 -4.46 9.77 28.59
N GLU A 157 -3.86 10.67 27.80
CA GLU A 157 -3.93 10.58 26.34
C GLU A 157 -3.53 9.15 25.98
N ARG A 158 -4.54 8.31 25.73
CA ARG A 158 -4.33 6.94 25.32
C ARG A 158 -3.64 7.06 23.98
N TYR A 159 -2.33 6.81 23.97
CA TYR A 159 -1.52 6.82 22.77
C TYR A 159 -2.18 5.90 21.73
N ALA A 160 -2.65 6.48 20.63
CA ALA A 160 -3.48 5.79 19.65
C ALA A 160 -2.71 4.81 18.75
N GLY A 161 -1.45 4.49 19.09
CA GLY A 161 -0.55 3.84 18.14
C GLY A 161 -0.05 4.83 17.08
N PRO A 162 0.89 4.42 16.21
CA PRO A 162 1.16 5.18 14.98
C PRO A 162 -0.10 5.27 14.12
N SER A 163 -0.23 6.34 13.34
CA SER A 163 -1.41 6.65 12.52
C SER A 163 -1.65 5.63 11.39
N PHE A 164 -0.66 4.80 11.09
CA PHE A 164 -0.76 3.61 10.23
C PHE A 164 0.31 2.56 10.61
N PRO A 165 0.14 1.29 10.22
CA PRO A 165 1.09 0.22 10.53
C PRO A 165 2.50 0.56 10.04
N GLN A 166 3.48 0.36 10.91
CA GLN A 166 4.91 0.57 10.61
C GLN A 166 5.59 -0.77 10.30
N PRO A 167 6.68 -0.79 9.52
CA PRO A 167 7.51 -1.98 9.37
C PRO A 167 8.22 -2.30 10.69
N ASP A 168 8.71 -3.53 10.81
CA ASP A 168 9.44 -3.97 12.01
C ASP A 168 10.85 -3.35 12.06
N ALA A 169 11.40 -3.02 10.88
CA ALA A 169 12.68 -2.34 10.73
C ALA A 169 12.75 -1.56 9.41
N VAL A 170 13.55 -0.50 9.39
CA VAL A 170 13.94 0.22 8.17
C VAL A 170 15.46 0.37 8.18
N ALA A 171 16.10 0.01 7.07
CA ALA A 171 17.52 0.23 6.84
C ALA A 171 17.72 1.25 5.72
N VAL A 172 18.69 2.15 5.87
CA VAL A 172 19.22 2.94 4.75
C VAL A 172 20.48 2.26 4.22
N ALA A 173 20.30 1.21 3.42
CA ALA A 173 21.41 0.43 2.88
C ALA A 173 22.01 1.13 1.66
N GLY A 174 23.33 1.24 1.63
CA GLY A 174 24.06 1.96 0.59
C GLY A 174 25.56 1.74 0.62
N THR A 175 26.28 2.49 -0.20
CA THR A 175 27.74 2.42 -0.39
C THR A 175 28.54 3.13 0.71
N PHE A 176 27.87 3.69 1.71
CA PHE A 176 28.50 4.34 2.86
C PHE A 176 28.65 3.40 4.05
N ALA A 177 28.05 2.20 4.03
CA ALA A 177 28.07 1.29 5.16
C ALA A 177 29.49 0.83 5.51
N ALA A 178 30.38 0.69 4.50
CA ALA A 178 31.81 0.45 4.72
C ALA A 178 32.50 1.53 5.57
N ALA A 179 32.12 2.81 5.40
CA ALA A 179 32.66 3.90 6.22
C ALA A 179 32.18 3.83 7.67
N LEU A 180 31.06 3.15 7.92
CA LEU A 180 30.50 2.89 9.25
C LEU A 180 30.97 1.55 9.85
N GLY A 181 31.87 0.83 9.17
CA GLY A 181 32.37 -0.48 9.60
C GLY A 181 31.46 -1.67 9.25
N GLY A 182 30.47 -1.48 8.38
CA GLY A 182 29.58 -2.52 7.86
C GLY A 182 29.92 -2.95 6.42
N ALA A 183 29.11 -3.85 5.86
CA ALA A 183 29.17 -4.20 4.44
C ALA A 183 28.22 -3.32 3.63
N ASP A 184 28.67 -2.85 2.47
CA ASP A 184 27.82 -2.09 1.55
C ASP A 184 26.64 -2.95 1.06
N TRP A 185 25.49 -2.31 0.88
CA TRP A 185 24.26 -2.95 0.40
C TRP A 185 23.72 -4.11 1.26
N ASP A 186 24.10 -4.18 2.54
CA ASP A 186 23.53 -5.11 3.50
C ASP A 186 22.39 -4.45 4.32
N PRO A 187 21.11 -4.75 4.03
CA PRO A 187 19.98 -4.19 4.76
C PRO A 187 19.79 -4.83 6.14
N ALA A 188 20.50 -5.92 6.44
CA ALA A 188 20.47 -6.58 7.73
C ALA A 188 21.52 -6.05 8.71
N ALA A 189 22.46 -5.21 8.26
CA ALA A 189 23.46 -4.61 9.13
C ALA A 189 22.82 -3.63 10.13
N ASP A 190 23.22 -3.72 11.40
CA ASP A 190 22.73 -2.83 12.46
C ASP A 190 23.17 -1.37 12.26
N THR A 191 24.34 -1.16 11.64
CA THR A 191 24.94 0.18 11.42
C THR A 191 24.12 1.08 10.50
N VAL A 192 23.19 0.50 9.73
CA VAL A 192 22.34 1.23 8.79
C VAL A 192 20.85 1.21 9.17
N GLN A 193 20.49 0.69 10.33
CA GLN A 193 19.10 0.67 10.80
C GLN A 193 18.67 2.05 11.31
N LEU A 194 17.48 2.48 10.90
CA LEU A 194 16.86 3.70 11.38
C LEU A 194 16.06 3.40 12.65
N GLY A 195 16.01 4.36 13.57
CA GLY A 195 15.10 4.35 14.71
C GLY A 195 13.77 5.03 14.38
N PHE A 196 12.65 4.42 14.79
CA PHE A 196 11.33 5.03 14.63
C PHE A 196 11.06 6.08 15.70
N ASP A 197 10.82 7.33 15.28
CA ASP A 197 10.35 8.42 16.13
C ASP A 197 8.82 8.50 16.08
N ARG A 198 8.18 8.28 17.23
CA ARG A 198 6.72 8.26 17.36
C ARG A 198 6.08 9.65 17.28
N SER A 199 6.84 10.71 17.52
CA SER A 199 6.30 12.07 17.60
C SER A 199 5.96 12.66 16.22
N ASP A 200 6.76 12.32 15.21
CA ASP A 200 6.56 12.73 13.82
C ASP A 200 6.37 11.55 12.85
N GLU A 201 6.37 10.32 13.38
CA GLU A 201 6.20 9.08 12.64
C GLU A 201 7.24 8.87 11.53
N LEU A 202 8.45 9.38 11.75
CA LEU A 202 9.58 9.21 10.85
C LEU A 202 10.59 8.21 11.40
N TRP A 203 11.19 7.45 10.49
CA TRP A 203 12.38 6.66 10.76
C TRP A 203 13.62 7.54 10.56
N LYS A 204 14.57 7.49 11.48
CA LYS A 204 15.73 8.40 11.51
C LYS A 204 17.04 7.65 11.76
N LEU A 205 18.09 8.03 11.05
CA LEU A 205 19.47 7.63 11.34
C LEU A 205 20.39 8.83 11.12
N THR A 206 21.20 9.16 12.14
CA THR A 206 22.24 10.19 12.04
C THR A 206 23.60 9.52 12.11
N VAL A 207 24.46 9.81 11.15
CA VAL A 207 25.81 9.22 11.04
C VAL A 207 26.82 10.26 10.57
N ASP A 208 28.07 10.10 11.01
CA ASP A 208 29.20 10.85 10.46
C ASP A 208 29.77 10.12 9.24
N LEU A 209 29.79 10.80 8.10
CA LEU A 209 30.35 10.27 6.86
C LEU A 209 31.55 11.11 6.41
N PRO A 210 32.58 10.50 5.80
CA PRO A 210 33.60 11.23 5.05
C PRO A 210 33.01 12.03 3.88
N ALA A 211 33.80 12.95 3.32
CA ALA A 211 33.45 13.58 2.06
C ALA A 211 33.44 12.54 0.93
N GLY A 212 32.42 12.55 0.09
CA GLY A 212 32.28 11.54 -0.96
C GLY A 212 30.94 11.56 -1.68
N ASN A 213 30.82 10.63 -2.62
CA ASN A 213 29.56 10.36 -3.33
C ASN A 213 29.06 8.98 -2.89
N TYR A 214 27.82 8.93 -2.47
CA TYR A 214 27.19 7.73 -1.94
C TYR A 214 25.90 7.42 -2.69
N GLU A 215 25.60 6.13 -2.80
CA GLU A 215 24.32 5.63 -3.29
C GLU A 215 23.62 4.83 -2.20
N TYR A 216 22.30 4.94 -2.10
CA TYR A 216 21.53 4.24 -1.06
C TYR A 216 20.05 4.05 -1.41
N LYS A 217 19.39 3.16 -0.67
CA LYS A 217 17.93 2.90 -0.71
C LYS A 217 17.40 2.63 0.69
N ALA A 218 16.10 2.81 0.90
CA ALA A 218 15.43 2.34 2.10
C ALA A 218 15.02 0.87 1.90
N ALA A 219 15.39 -0.03 2.79
CA ALA A 219 15.02 -1.44 2.78
C ALA A 219 14.20 -1.77 4.02
N LEU A 220 13.10 -2.51 3.87
CA LEU A 220 12.19 -2.83 4.97
C LEU A 220 12.47 -4.21 5.55
N ASN A 221 12.25 -4.32 6.86
CA ASN A 221 12.30 -5.57 7.62
C ASN A 221 13.62 -6.33 7.42
N ARG A 222 14.74 -5.59 7.30
CA ARG A 222 16.10 -6.13 7.18
C ARG A 222 16.34 -7.02 5.95
N THR A 223 15.53 -6.83 4.90
CA THR A 223 15.66 -7.59 3.64
C THR A 223 15.46 -6.67 2.44
N TRP A 224 15.80 -7.15 1.25
CA TRP A 224 15.49 -6.47 0.00
C TRP A 224 14.09 -6.77 -0.55
N ALA A 225 13.29 -7.60 0.12
CA ALA A 225 11.96 -8.00 -0.36
C ALA A 225 11.02 -6.81 -0.57
N GLU A 226 11.17 -5.76 0.23
CA GLU A 226 10.51 -4.48 0.03
C GLU A 226 11.51 -3.36 0.28
N ASN A 227 11.68 -2.49 -0.72
CA ASN A 227 12.64 -1.41 -0.66
C ASN A 227 12.23 -0.26 -1.57
N TYR A 228 12.69 0.94 -1.23
CA TYR A 228 12.31 2.18 -1.88
C TYR A 228 13.53 2.99 -2.29
N GLY A 229 13.62 3.24 -3.59
CA GLY A 229 14.62 4.10 -4.23
C GLY A 229 14.07 5.48 -4.56
N GLN A 230 14.76 6.20 -5.46
CA GLN A 230 14.41 7.55 -5.92
C GLN A 230 12.91 7.68 -6.21
N ASN A 231 12.36 8.83 -5.82
CA ASN A 231 10.95 9.17 -5.99
C ASN A 231 9.98 8.23 -5.24
N ALA A 232 10.46 7.56 -4.18
CA ALA A 232 9.69 6.62 -3.37
C ALA A 232 9.24 5.35 -4.12
N HIS A 233 10.04 4.90 -5.10
CA HIS A 233 9.72 3.75 -5.97
C HIS A 233 10.08 2.44 -5.32
N PHE A 234 9.12 1.51 -5.30
CA PHE A 234 9.41 0.11 -5.01
C PHE A 234 10.45 -0.40 -6.01
N ASP A 235 11.54 -0.99 -5.53
CA ASP A 235 12.67 -1.39 -6.38
C ASP A 235 13.26 -0.26 -7.24
N GLY A 236 13.00 0.99 -6.86
CA GLY A 236 13.46 2.16 -7.60
C GLY A 236 14.97 2.29 -7.67
N ALA A 237 15.43 3.15 -8.57
CA ALA A 237 16.85 3.50 -8.69
C ALA A 237 17.42 4.02 -7.36
N ASN A 238 18.73 3.84 -7.14
CA ASN A 238 19.41 4.31 -5.92
C ASN A 238 19.30 5.83 -5.78
N TYR A 239 19.07 6.33 -4.57
CA TYR A 239 19.31 7.74 -4.26
C TYR A 239 20.80 8.04 -4.38
N ARG A 240 21.14 9.28 -4.73
CA ARG A 240 22.51 9.78 -4.75
C ARG A 240 22.68 10.87 -3.70
N LEU A 241 23.76 10.80 -2.95
CA LEU A 241 24.17 11.79 -1.97
C LEU A 241 25.60 12.22 -2.28
N GLU A 242 25.75 13.49 -2.67
CA GLU A 242 27.05 14.15 -2.67
C GLU A 242 27.22 14.81 -1.29
N HIS A 243 28.24 14.39 -0.54
CA HIS A 243 28.44 14.84 0.84
C HIS A 243 29.82 15.47 1.02
N SER A 244 29.86 16.62 1.70
CA SER A 244 31.12 17.33 2.00
C SER A 244 31.88 16.77 3.20
N GLY A 245 31.31 15.77 3.88
CA GLY A 245 31.84 15.19 5.11
C GLY A 245 31.20 15.79 6.37
N GLY A 246 31.18 15.00 7.44
CA GLY A 246 30.53 15.31 8.72
C GLY A 246 29.18 14.61 8.89
N SER A 247 28.38 15.09 9.84
CA SER A 247 27.09 14.49 10.20
C SER A 247 26.04 14.66 9.10
N VAL A 248 25.30 13.58 8.83
CA VAL A 248 24.12 13.56 7.97
C VAL A 248 23.01 12.76 8.65
N THR A 249 21.78 13.29 8.57
CA THR A 249 20.58 12.63 9.04
C THR A 249 19.75 12.12 7.85
N PHE A 250 19.48 10.82 7.83
CA PHE A 250 18.54 10.17 6.93
C PHE A 250 17.18 10.10 7.60
N LEU A 251 16.14 10.55 6.89
CA LEU A 251 14.74 10.48 7.31
C LEU A 251 13.96 9.65 6.31
N TYR A 252 13.24 8.63 6.77
CA TYR A 252 12.31 7.85 5.96
C TYR A 252 10.89 8.00 6.51
N ASP A 253 9.98 8.39 5.62
CA ASP A 253 8.55 8.45 5.90
C ASP A 253 7.89 7.21 5.29
N HIS A 254 7.33 6.34 6.13
CA HIS A 254 6.67 5.12 5.65
C HIS A 254 5.33 5.39 4.96
N ALA A 255 4.67 6.52 5.20
CA ALA A 255 3.41 6.85 4.53
C ALA A 255 3.63 7.18 3.05
N THR A 256 4.76 7.84 2.76
CA THR A 256 5.09 8.32 1.42
C THR A 256 6.22 7.53 0.75
N HIS A 257 6.91 6.68 1.49
CA HIS A 257 8.15 5.96 1.15
C HIS A 257 9.31 6.84 0.68
N THR A 258 9.29 8.11 1.07
CA THR A 258 10.32 9.07 0.69
C THR A 258 11.51 8.98 1.65
N VAL A 259 12.73 9.06 1.11
CA VAL A 259 13.93 9.31 1.91
C VAL A 259 14.40 10.74 1.70
N ILE A 260 14.65 11.45 2.80
CA ILE A 260 15.22 12.81 2.80
C ILE A 260 16.54 12.77 3.57
N THR A 261 17.59 13.31 2.98
CA THR A 261 18.88 13.55 3.65
C THR A 261 18.99 15.00 4.08
N LYS A 262 19.35 15.22 5.35
CA LYS A 262 19.62 16.55 5.90
C LYS A 262 21.05 16.58 6.42
N PRO A 263 21.95 17.44 5.90
CA PRO A 263 23.19 17.74 6.60
C PRO A 263 22.86 18.47 7.91
N ASP A 264 23.56 18.15 9.00
CA ASP A 264 23.39 18.91 10.24
C ASP A 264 24.10 20.27 10.11
N GLY A 265 23.36 21.37 10.38
CA GLY A 265 23.92 22.73 10.42
C GLY A 265 23.32 23.78 9.47
N PHE A 266 22.19 23.49 8.81
CA PHE A 266 21.41 24.47 8.03
C PHE A 266 19.93 24.45 8.40
#